data_AF-A0A6B3HUM9-F1
#
_entry.id   AF-A0A6B3HUM9-F1
#
_cell.length_a   1.000
_cell.length_b   1.000
_cell.length_c   1.000
_cell.angle_alpha   90.00
_cell.angle_beta   90.00
_cell.angle_gamma   90.00
#
_symmetry.space_group_name_H-M   'P 1'
#
loop_
_entity.id
_entity.type
_entity.pdbx_description
1 polymer ?
#
loop_
_entity_poly.entity_id
_entity_poly.type
_entity_poly.pdbx_seq_one_letter_code
_entity_poly.pdbx_strand_id
1 'polypeptide(L)'
;MRRLQRPCPNPDDPDRRPTPPTGNVPAELNRFIGRADELAALGGLLEESRLVTVVGVAGVGKTRCVSRVAALMEKRYCDGVWLAELSPVHDPG
;
A
#
# COMPACT_ATOMS: atom_id res chain seq x y z
N MET A 1 -5.66 9.20 -17.73
CA MET A 1 -5.38 10.47 -17.00
C MET A 1 -4.70 10.20 -15.65
N ARG A 2 -3.37 9.94 -15.61
CA ARG A 2 -2.59 9.71 -14.36
C ARG A 2 -2.83 10.89 -13.41
N ARG A 3 -3.29 10.65 -12.17
CA ARG A 3 -3.16 11.70 -11.14
C ARG A 3 -1.66 11.97 -11.04
N LEU A 4 -1.26 13.23 -11.20
CA LEU A 4 0.08 13.68 -10.86
C LEU A 4 0.28 13.29 -9.39
N GLN A 5 1.13 12.30 -9.12
CA GLN A 5 1.67 12.12 -7.78
C GLN A 5 2.17 13.50 -7.37
N ARG A 6 1.61 14.06 -6.30
CA ARG A 6 2.14 15.31 -5.76
C ARG A 6 3.62 15.06 -5.47
N PRO A 7 4.54 15.98 -5.85
CA PRO A 7 5.92 15.87 -5.42
C PRO A 7 5.94 15.74 -3.89
N CYS A 8 6.75 14.84 -3.35
CA CYS A 8 6.81 14.69 -1.92
C CYS A 8 7.31 16.01 -1.32
N PRO A 9 6.63 16.54 -0.29
CA PRO A 9 7.04 17.81 0.31
C PRO A 9 8.47 17.67 0.84
N ASN A 10 9.27 18.73 0.68
CA ASN A 10 10.64 18.76 1.16
C ASN A 10 10.65 18.57 2.69
N PRO A 11 11.39 17.59 3.24
CA PRO A 11 11.50 17.42 4.69
C PRO A 11 12.12 18.63 5.39
N ASP A 12 12.93 19.43 4.68
CA ASP A 12 13.62 20.60 5.22
C ASP A 12 12.84 21.93 5.06
N ASP A 13 11.55 21.87 4.69
CA ASP A 13 10.72 23.08 4.58
C ASP A 13 10.44 23.69 5.97
N PRO A 14 10.98 24.89 6.28
CA PRO A 14 10.84 25.50 7.60
C PRO A 14 9.40 25.92 7.94
N ASP A 15 8.50 25.99 6.95
CA ASP A 15 7.08 26.38 7.14
C ASP A 15 6.15 25.15 7.23
N ARG A 16 6.72 23.94 7.32
CA ARG A 16 5.96 22.69 7.35
C ARG A 16 5.23 22.51 8.67
N ARG A 17 3.88 22.60 8.63
CA ARG A 17 3.03 22.14 9.73
C ARG A 17 3.16 20.61 9.90
N PRO A 18 3.09 20.08 11.14
CA PRO A 18 3.08 18.64 11.36
C PRO A 18 1.89 18.01 10.62
N THR A 19 2.21 17.33 9.52
CA THR A 19 1.25 16.53 8.76
C THR A 19 0.91 15.28 9.56
N PRO A 20 -0.37 14.90 9.70
CA PRO A 20 -0.74 13.64 10.33
C PRO A 20 -0.04 12.47 9.63
N PRO A 21 0.19 11.34 10.33
CA PRO A 21 0.86 10.18 9.74
C PRO A 21 0.19 9.79 8.42
N THR A 22 0.99 9.64 7.39
CA THR A 22 0.54 9.33 6.03
C THR A 22 0.37 7.82 5.89
N GLY A 23 -0.73 7.28 6.43
CA GLY A 23 -1.14 5.88 6.22
C GLY A 23 -1.55 5.11 7.48
N ASN A 24 -2.08 3.91 7.29
CA ASN A 24 -2.52 2.99 8.35
C ASN A 24 -2.12 1.52 8.08
N VAL A 25 -1.11 1.29 7.23
CA VAL A 25 -0.62 -0.06 6.94
C VAL A 25 0.07 -0.63 8.20
N PRO A 26 -0.33 -1.82 8.68
CA PRO A 26 0.29 -2.42 9.86
C PRO A 26 1.80 -2.65 9.67
N ALA A 27 2.58 -2.32 10.70
CA ALA A 27 4.00 -2.65 10.71
C ALA A 27 4.19 -4.17 10.68
N GLU A 28 5.17 -4.64 9.92
CA GLU A 28 5.51 -6.06 9.91
C GLU A 28 6.15 -6.47 11.23
N LEU A 29 5.37 -7.15 12.07
CA LEU A 29 5.83 -7.65 13.38
C LEU A 29 6.86 -8.78 13.26
N ASN A 30 6.92 -9.46 12.11
CA ASN A 30 7.76 -10.63 11.87
C ASN A 30 8.47 -10.53 10.51
N ARG A 31 9.69 -11.05 10.43
CA ARG A 31 10.48 -11.11 9.19
C ARG A 31 9.66 -11.73 8.04
N PHE A 32 9.64 -11.07 6.89
CA PHE A 32 9.04 -11.59 5.65
C PHE A 32 10.06 -12.49 4.95
N ILE A 33 9.69 -13.75 4.69
CA ILE A 33 10.60 -14.76 4.13
C ILE A 33 10.14 -15.10 2.71
N GLY A 34 11.06 -15.01 1.75
CA GLY A 34 10.81 -15.35 0.35
C GLY A 34 9.92 -14.34 -0.39
N ARG A 35 9.51 -14.73 -1.60
CA ARG A 35 8.58 -14.00 -2.49
C ARG A 35 9.08 -12.65 -3.03
N ALA A 36 10.39 -12.49 -3.20
CA ALA A 36 10.96 -11.29 -3.80
C ALA A 36 10.39 -11.04 -5.21
N ASP A 37 10.22 -12.10 -5.99
CA ASP A 37 9.69 -12.02 -7.35
C ASP A 37 8.22 -11.58 -7.36
N GLU A 38 7.37 -12.12 -6.48
CA GLU A 38 5.99 -11.66 -6.38
C GLU A 38 5.88 -10.20 -5.91
N LEU A 39 6.74 -9.77 -4.98
CA LEU A 39 6.77 -8.36 -4.54
C LEU A 39 7.18 -7.43 -5.69
N ALA A 40 8.19 -7.82 -6.47
CA ALA A 40 8.64 -7.06 -7.64
C ALA A 40 7.56 -6.99 -8.72
N ALA A 41 6.91 -8.12 -9.02
CA ALA A 41 5.82 -8.19 -9.98
C ALA A 41 4.62 -7.31 -9.56
N LEU A 42 4.21 -7.38 -8.29
CA LEU A 42 3.13 -6.54 -7.76
C LEU A 42 3.50 -5.05 -7.80
N GLY A 43 4.75 -4.72 -7.48
CA GLY A 43 5.28 -3.37 -7.62
C GLY A 43 5.14 -2.85 -9.05
N GLY A 44 5.65 -3.60 -10.04
CA GLY A 44 5.54 -3.23 -11.46
C GLY A 44 4.10 -3.09 -11.93
N LEU A 45 3.21 -4.03 -11.55
CA LEU A 45 1.78 -3.95 -11.88
C LEU A 45 1.12 -2.69 -11.33
N LEU A 46 1.50 -2.21 -10.15
CA LEU A 46 1.01 -0.95 -9.58
C LEU A 46 1.54 0.31 -10.30
N GLU A 47 2.66 0.20 -11.02
CA GLU A 47 3.16 1.30 -11.85
C GLU A 47 2.37 1.46 -13.15
N GLU A 48 1.95 0.32 -13.70
CA GLU A 48 1.26 0.21 -14.98
C GLU A 48 -0.26 0.33 -14.83
N SER A 49 -0.81 -0.18 -13.73
CA SER A 49 -2.25 -0.31 -13.48
C SER A 49 -2.70 0.47 -12.24
N ARG A 50 -3.94 0.97 -12.27
CA ARG A 50 -4.54 1.67 -11.12
C ARG A 50 -5.12 0.74 -10.07
N LEU A 51 -5.46 -0.48 -10.46
CA LEU A 51 -6.09 -1.48 -9.63
C LEU A 51 -5.44 -2.81 -9.97
N VAL A 52 -4.94 -3.47 -8.93
CA VAL A 52 -4.35 -4.80 -9.03
C VAL A 52 -5.09 -5.69 -8.04
N THR A 53 -5.64 -6.79 -8.53
CA THR A 53 -6.37 -7.77 -7.70
C THR A 53 -5.48 -8.97 -7.45
N VAL A 54 -5.22 -9.27 -6.18
CA VAL A 54 -4.43 -10.45 -5.78
C VAL A 54 -5.36 -11.58 -5.37
N VAL A 55 -5.40 -12.63 -6.20
CA VAL A 55 -6.23 -13.82 -5.97
C VAL A 55 -5.37 -15.04 -5.59
N GLY A 56 -5.99 -16.07 -5.03
CA GLY A 56 -5.30 -17.32 -4.67
C GLY A 56 -6.00 -18.04 -3.52
N VAL A 57 -5.52 -19.24 -3.20
CA VAL A 57 -6.10 -20.10 -2.16
C VAL A 57 -6.09 -19.45 -0.77
N ALA A 58 -6.96 -19.93 0.12
CA ALA A 58 -6.94 -19.55 1.53
C ALA A 58 -5.59 -19.90 2.17
N GLY A 59 -5.09 -19.07 3.09
CA GLY A 59 -3.86 -19.35 3.83
C GLY A 59 -2.53 -19.09 3.09
N VAL A 60 -2.51 -18.82 1.78
CA VAL A 60 -1.26 -18.56 1.01
C VAL A 60 -0.56 -17.22 1.33
N GLY A 61 -1.07 -16.46 2.30
CA GLY A 61 -0.46 -15.21 2.74
C GLY A 61 -0.66 -14.01 1.81
N LYS A 62 -1.75 -13.96 1.04
CA LYS A 62 -2.07 -12.82 0.14
C LYS A 62 -2.07 -11.49 0.89
N THR A 63 -2.78 -11.42 2.02
CA THR A 63 -2.85 -10.21 2.86
C THR A 63 -1.47 -9.77 3.32
N ARG A 64 -0.60 -10.72 3.69
CA ARG A 64 0.77 -10.42 4.11
C ARG A 64 1.61 -9.91 2.94
N CYS A 65 1.50 -10.52 1.76
CA CYS A 65 2.19 -10.09 0.55
C CYS A 65 1.77 -8.67 0.15
N VAL A 66 0.46 -8.40 0.12
CA VAL A 66 -0.09 -7.07 -0.23
C VAL A 66 0.30 -6.02 0.80
N SER A 67 0.23 -6.33 2.10
CA SER A 67 0.66 -5.40 3.16
C SER A 67 2.16 -5.10 3.06
N ARG A 68 2.98 -6.09 2.70
CA ARG A 68 4.41 -5.90 2.46
C ARG A 68 4.67 -4.98 1.26
N VAL A 69 3.98 -5.18 0.13
CA VAL A 69 4.07 -4.27 -1.03
C VAL A 69 3.64 -2.87 -0.64
N ALA A 70 2.52 -2.73 0.09
CA ALA A 70 2.01 -1.44 0.56
C ALA A 70 3.05 -0.69 1.41
N ALA A 71 3.71 -1.37 2.35
CA ALA A 71 4.78 -0.79 3.17
C ALA A 71 6.01 -0.41 2.33
N LEU A 72 6.39 -1.21 1.32
CA LEU A 72 7.49 -0.88 0.40
C LEU A 72 7.17 0.34 -0.47
N MET A 73 5.89 0.56 -0.77
CA MET A 73 5.42 1.67 -1.60
C MET A 73 5.16 2.97 -0.82
N GLU A 74 5.18 2.95 0.52
CA GLU A 74 4.90 4.12 1.36
C GLU A 74 5.74 5.35 0.97
N LYS A 75 7.04 5.15 0.70
CA LYS A 75 7.94 6.23 0.28
C LYS A 75 7.70 6.75 -1.14
N ARG A 76 6.94 6.00 -1.95
CA ARG A 76 6.63 6.35 -3.34
C ARG A 76 5.37 7.22 -3.46
N TYR A 77 4.49 7.17 -2.46
CA TYR A 77 3.24 7.92 -2.43
C TYR A 77 3.29 8.94 -1.31
N CYS A 78 3.36 10.22 -1.67
CA CYS A 78 3.55 11.30 -0.71
C CYS A 78 2.33 11.50 0.22
N ASP A 79 1.15 11.06 -0.22
CA ASP A 79 -0.07 11.01 0.59
C ASP A 79 -0.16 9.72 1.45
N GLY A 80 0.86 8.87 1.40
CA GLY A 80 0.94 7.61 2.10
C GLY A 80 0.20 6.46 1.41
N VAL A 81 0.10 5.35 2.13
CA VAL A 81 -0.63 4.15 1.70
C VAL A 81 -1.66 3.78 2.77
N TRP A 82 -2.85 3.38 2.31
CA TRP A 82 -3.98 3.10 3.17
C TRP A 82 -4.48 1.67 2.98
N LEU A 83 -4.68 0.97 4.09
CA LEU A 83 -5.41 -0.29 4.18
C LEU A 83 -6.86 0.01 4.53
N ALA A 84 -7.77 -0.42 3.65
CA ALA A 84 -9.21 -0.39 3.90
C ALA A 84 -9.69 -1.84 4.06
N GLU A 85 -10.05 -2.21 5.29
CA GLU A 85 -10.68 -3.50 5.53
C GLU A 85 -12.15 -3.45 5.09
N LEU A 86 -12.55 -4.45 4.31
CA LEU A 86 -13.92 -4.56 3.81
C LEU A 86 -14.72 -5.47 4.74
N SER A 87 -15.90 -5.00 5.13
CA SER A 87 -16.91 -5.81 5.82
C SER A 87 -17.94 -6.32 4.81
N PRO A 88 -18.58 -7.48 5.04
CA PRO A 88 -19.75 -7.88 4.27
C PRO A 88 -20.79 -6.76 4.23
N VAL A 89 -21.38 -6.55 3.05
CA VAL A 89 -22.55 -5.69 2.89
C VAL A 89 -23.78 -6.57 3.09
N HIS A 90 -24.66 -6.15 3.98
CA HIS A 90 -25.96 -6.79 4.20
C HIS A 90 -27.02 -5.98 3.44
N ASP A 91 -27.83 -6.64 2.61
CA ASP A 91 -28.97 -5.99 1.97
C ASP A 91 -29.97 -5.53 3.06
N PRO A 92 -30.44 -4.28 3.01
CA PRO A 92 -31.60 -3.88 3.80
C PRO A 92 -32.82 -4.61 3.25
N GLY A 93 -33.47 -5.41 4.09
CA GLY A 93 -34.76 -6.04 3.77
C GLY A 93 -35.88 -5.04 3.56
#